data_AF-A0AAP0WTI4-F1
#
_entry.id   AF-A0AAP0WTI4-F1
#
_cell.length_a   1.000
_cell.length_b   1.000
_cell.length_c   1.000
_cell.angle_alpha   90.00
_cell.angle_beta   90.00
_cell.angle_gamma   90.00
#
_symmetry.space_group_name_H-M   'P 1'
#
loop_
_entity.id
_entity.type
_entity.pdbx_description
1 polymer ?
#
loop_
_entity_poly.entity_id
_entity_poly.type
_entity_poly.pdbx_seq_one_letter_code
_entity_poly.pdbx_strand_id
1 'polypeptide(L)'
;MESNRWIATIASIWIQCSCGASYAFGIYSPILKSSQGYSQSTLDTVSVFKDIGANAGVLSGVLYSAVAVRRRGRSSTFGIGPWVVHVAGAIQCFAGYFLMWLSVTGVIHRPAVPLMCLFMLVAAHSQTFFNTANVVTAIQNFPDYGGTIVGIMKGCLGLSGAILIQVYQTIFKDKPSTFLLMLALLPTLVSLLLMCLVRIYETNTVDDKKHLNGFSAISMIIAAYLMIIIILENIFSLQLWARIFTFILLLLLLASPLRIAIEAQKEDLQRLTQASSSMRDPLLDDPEVQESEKFSATKDPIEYHEVPSDVGQIEKATSSDKTQQDGQDLNLLQSMRTGDFWLLFIAMACGMGSGLATINNISQIGESLSYTTVEIDTLVSLWSIWNFLGRFGAGYVSDILLHTRGWARPLSMVITLASMTTGHVIIASGFFGEFVCRFNHSRCLLWFSVVLDAHNNL
;
A
#
# COMPACT_ATOMS: atom_id res chain seq x y z
N MET A 1 14.49 -21.40 4.15
CA MET A 1 13.01 -21.29 4.14
C MET A 1 12.56 -21.46 2.71
N GLU A 2 11.55 -22.31 2.47
CA GLU A 2 10.88 -22.36 1.18
C GLU A 2 10.02 -21.10 1.03
N SER A 3 9.98 -20.53 -0.18
CA SER A 3 9.22 -19.30 -0.44
C SER A 3 7.73 -19.64 -0.61
N ASN A 4 6.88 -18.94 0.13
CA ASN A 4 5.42 -19.09 0.09
C ASN A 4 4.75 -17.71 0.16
N ARG A 5 3.41 -17.69 0.13
CA ARG A 5 2.58 -16.48 0.25
C ARG A 5 2.88 -15.63 1.49
N TRP A 6 3.15 -16.25 2.63
CA TRP A 6 3.47 -15.54 3.89
C TRP A 6 4.82 -14.81 3.83
N ILE A 7 5.82 -15.41 3.17
CA ILE A 7 7.13 -14.78 2.94
C ILE A 7 7.05 -13.70 1.86
N ALA A 8 6.21 -13.88 0.83
CA ALA A 8 5.90 -12.83 -0.13
C ALA A 8 5.22 -11.61 0.55
N THR A 9 4.32 -11.84 1.51
CA THR A 9 3.69 -10.79 2.34
C THR A 9 4.72 -10.03 3.17
N ILE A 10 5.66 -10.69 3.84
CA ILE A 10 6.70 -9.98 4.62
C ILE A 10 7.64 -9.19 3.69
N ALA A 11 8.10 -9.78 2.59
CA ALA A 11 8.91 -9.08 1.61
C ALA A 11 8.21 -7.81 1.10
N SER A 12 6.90 -7.92 0.82
CA SER A 12 6.07 -6.79 0.44
C SER A 12 5.97 -5.73 1.55
N ILE A 13 5.68 -6.13 2.80
CA ILE A 13 5.62 -5.24 3.97
C ILE A 13 6.93 -4.46 4.15
N TRP A 14 8.08 -5.14 4.11
CA TRP A 14 9.39 -4.50 4.27
C TRP A 14 9.72 -3.51 3.12
N ILE A 15 9.34 -3.83 1.88
CA ILE A 15 9.46 -2.89 0.76
C ILE A 15 8.54 -1.68 0.98
N GLN A 16 7.26 -1.89 1.31
CA GLN A 16 6.30 -0.80 1.57
C GLN A 16 6.78 0.12 2.71
N CYS A 17 7.29 -0.44 3.82
CA CYS A 17 7.90 0.29 4.94
C CYS A 17 9.15 1.12 4.58
N SER A 18 9.67 1.02 3.35
CA SER A 18 10.85 1.76 2.90
C SER A 18 10.57 2.83 1.82
N CYS A 19 9.43 2.78 1.11
CA CYS A 19 9.31 3.44 -0.20
C CYS A 19 8.46 4.71 -0.27
N GLY A 20 7.78 5.13 0.80
CA GLY A 20 6.99 6.38 0.86
C GLY A 20 7.82 7.66 1.03
N ALA A 21 8.93 7.75 0.31
CA ALA A 21 9.82 8.90 0.24
C ALA A 21 9.11 10.20 -0.19
N SER A 22 7.94 10.08 -0.83
CA SER A 22 7.05 11.20 -1.19
C SER A 22 6.40 11.90 0.01
N TYR A 23 6.23 11.21 1.15
CA TYR A 23 5.62 11.78 2.36
C TYR A 23 6.64 12.58 3.19
N ALA A 24 7.91 12.21 3.11
CA ALA A 24 9.01 12.94 3.74
C ALA A 24 9.43 14.22 2.97
N PHE A 25 8.64 14.68 1.97
CA PHE A 25 8.96 15.85 1.15
C PHE A 25 9.25 17.11 1.98
N GLY A 26 8.51 17.34 3.07
CA GLY A 26 8.76 18.46 3.98
C GLY A 26 10.17 18.51 4.60
N ILE A 27 10.87 17.38 4.66
CA ILE A 27 12.22 17.26 5.24
C ILE A 27 13.30 17.68 4.25
N TYR A 28 13.16 17.33 2.96
CA TYR A 28 14.18 17.60 1.93
C TYR A 28 13.83 18.74 0.97
N SER A 29 12.58 19.19 0.92
CA SER A 29 12.19 20.36 0.14
C SER A 29 12.91 21.65 0.55
N PRO A 30 13.27 21.91 1.83
CA PRO A 30 14.02 23.12 2.20
C PRO A 30 15.47 23.12 1.71
N ILE A 31 16.17 21.97 1.78
CA ILE A 31 17.54 21.84 1.25
C ILE A 31 17.57 21.83 -0.28
N LEU A 32 16.52 21.32 -0.94
CA LEU A 32 16.33 21.44 -2.38
C LEU A 32 16.11 22.91 -2.79
N LYS A 33 15.19 23.62 -2.12
CA LYS A 33 14.87 25.04 -2.37
C LYS A 33 16.11 25.93 -2.24
N SER A 34 16.83 25.80 -1.13
CA SER A 34 18.02 26.63 -0.82
C SER A 34 19.22 26.31 -1.73
N SER A 35 19.55 25.03 -1.96
CA SER A 35 20.71 24.66 -2.80
C SER A 35 20.54 25.07 -4.27
N GLN A 36 19.31 25.04 -4.80
CA GLN A 36 19.03 25.41 -6.20
C GLN A 36 18.64 26.89 -6.38
N GLY A 37 18.35 27.62 -5.30
CA GLY A 37 17.93 29.03 -5.35
C GLY A 37 16.49 29.22 -5.83
N TYR A 38 15.59 28.28 -5.52
CA TYR A 38 14.21 28.26 -6.01
C TYR A 38 13.29 29.18 -5.20
N SER A 39 12.36 29.85 -5.90
CA SER A 39 11.20 30.49 -5.26
C SER A 39 10.23 29.42 -4.71
N GLN A 40 9.29 29.81 -3.84
CA GLN A 40 8.29 28.86 -3.35
C GLN A 40 7.46 28.28 -4.51
N SER A 41 6.92 29.11 -5.41
CA SER A 41 6.22 28.66 -6.62
C SER A 41 7.04 27.70 -7.51
N THR A 42 8.36 27.86 -7.55
CA THR A 42 9.26 26.93 -8.26
C THR A 42 9.32 25.58 -7.54
N LEU A 43 9.45 25.57 -6.21
CA LEU A 43 9.39 24.35 -5.40
C LEU A 43 8.02 23.67 -5.46
N ASP A 44 6.93 24.46 -5.43
CA ASP A 44 5.55 23.98 -5.56
C ASP A 44 5.37 23.26 -6.90
N THR A 45 5.90 23.84 -7.99
CA THR A 45 5.92 23.20 -9.31
C THR A 45 6.64 21.85 -9.27
N VAL A 46 7.82 21.76 -8.64
CA VAL A 46 8.51 20.48 -8.45
C VAL A 46 7.67 19.50 -7.60
N SER A 47 6.93 19.99 -6.61
CA SER A 47 6.03 19.19 -5.78
C SER A 47 4.82 18.63 -6.54
N VAL A 48 4.30 19.36 -7.54
CA VAL A 48 3.26 18.85 -8.45
C VAL A 48 3.79 17.68 -9.29
N PHE A 49 5.04 17.76 -9.76
CA PHE A 49 5.68 16.64 -10.49
C PHE A 49 5.96 15.43 -9.59
N LYS A 50 6.26 15.61 -8.29
CA LYS A 50 6.27 14.53 -7.29
C LYS A 50 4.91 13.85 -7.23
N ASP A 51 3.83 14.61 -7.11
CA ASP A 51 2.49 14.05 -6.91
C ASP A 51 1.93 13.36 -8.14
N ILE A 52 2.20 13.90 -9.33
CA ILE A 52 1.92 13.21 -10.59
C ILE A 52 2.68 11.88 -10.62
N GLY A 53 3.98 11.88 -10.33
CA GLY A 53 4.79 10.66 -10.27
C GLY A 53 4.24 9.64 -9.26
N ALA A 54 4.01 10.06 -8.02
CA ALA A 54 3.56 9.20 -6.91
C ALA A 54 2.19 8.54 -7.11
N ASN A 55 1.35 9.07 -8.02
CA ASN A 55 -0.01 8.59 -8.26
C ASN A 55 -0.25 8.04 -9.68
N ALA A 56 0.65 8.24 -10.65
CA ALA A 56 0.50 7.81 -12.05
C ALA A 56 0.73 6.28 -12.29
N GLY A 57 0.11 5.42 -11.46
CA GLY A 57 0.32 3.96 -11.46
C GLY A 57 -0.16 3.18 -12.70
N VAL A 58 -0.63 3.84 -13.76
CA VAL A 58 -1.05 3.18 -15.01
C VAL A 58 0.13 2.43 -15.65
N LEU A 59 1.33 3.01 -15.65
CA LEU A 59 2.52 2.38 -16.24
C LEU A 59 2.99 1.16 -15.43
N SER A 60 2.94 1.21 -14.09
CA SER A 60 3.25 0.04 -13.26
C SER A 60 2.18 -1.04 -13.38
N GLY A 61 0.89 -0.66 -13.51
CA GLY A 61 -0.22 -1.57 -13.76
C GLY A 61 -0.08 -2.33 -15.08
N VAL A 62 0.16 -1.61 -16.19
CA VAL A 62 0.38 -2.23 -17.52
C VAL A 62 1.59 -3.16 -17.51
N LEU A 63 2.71 -2.76 -16.88
CA LEU A 63 3.88 -3.62 -16.76
C LEU A 63 3.58 -4.86 -15.90
N TYR A 64 2.91 -4.70 -14.75
CA TYR A 64 2.52 -5.82 -13.90
C TYR A 64 1.65 -6.83 -14.63
N SER A 65 0.60 -6.38 -15.33
CA SER A 65 -0.26 -7.25 -16.14
C SER A 65 0.52 -7.98 -17.23
N ALA A 66 1.44 -7.30 -17.92
CA ALA A 66 2.26 -7.91 -18.97
C ALA A 66 3.21 -9.01 -18.44
N VAL A 67 3.75 -8.85 -17.22
CA VAL A 67 4.62 -9.87 -16.60
C VAL A 67 3.83 -10.99 -15.91
N ALA A 68 2.66 -10.69 -15.33
CA ALA A 68 1.82 -11.66 -14.64
C ALA A 68 1.12 -12.62 -15.63
N VAL A 69 0.55 -12.10 -16.73
CA VAL A 69 -0.17 -12.93 -17.72
C VAL A 69 0.72 -14.01 -18.35
N ARG A 70 2.01 -13.71 -18.59
CA ARG A 70 2.98 -14.68 -19.12
C ARG A 70 3.22 -15.90 -18.22
N ARG A 71 2.86 -15.83 -16.93
CA ARG A 71 3.08 -16.92 -15.97
C ARG A 71 2.04 -18.06 -16.09
N ARG A 72 0.85 -17.80 -16.63
CA ARG A 72 -0.28 -18.76 -16.69
C ARG A 72 -0.10 -19.90 -17.71
N GLY A 73 0.98 -19.90 -18.51
CA GLY A 73 1.16 -20.81 -19.64
C GLY A 73 2.43 -21.69 -19.64
N ARG A 74 3.42 -21.46 -18.75
CA ARG A 74 4.63 -22.31 -18.69
C ARG A 74 5.38 -22.21 -17.37
N SER A 75 5.44 -23.32 -16.62
CA SER A 75 6.31 -23.41 -15.46
C SER A 75 7.78 -23.38 -15.89
N SER A 76 8.51 -22.34 -15.46
CA SER A 76 9.96 -22.28 -15.55
C SER A 76 10.51 -21.41 -14.42
N THR A 77 11.57 -21.88 -13.76
CA THR A 77 12.08 -21.31 -12.50
C THR A 77 12.69 -19.92 -12.65
N PHE A 78 12.94 -19.48 -13.89
CA PHE A 78 13.52 -18.18 -14.27
C PHE A 78 12.52 -17.29 -15.04
N GLY A 79 11.22 -17.48 -14.80
CA GLY A 79 10.15 -16.73 -15.46
C GLY A 79 10.15 -15.22 -15.18
N ILE A 80 9.73 -14.46 -16.19
CA ILE A 80 9.29 -13.07 -16.05
C ILE A 80 8.13 -13.01 -15.02
N GLY A 81 8.18 -12.06 -14.09
CA GLY A 81 7.18 -11.94 -13.01
C GLY A 81 7.30 -10.63 -12.22
N PRO A 82 6.65 -10.50 -11.05
CA PRO A 82 6.58 -9.24 -10.28
C PRO A 82 7.94 -8.58 -10.00
N TRP A 83 9.01 -9.38 -9.85
CA TRP A 83 10.37 -8.91 -9.67
C TRP A 83 10.83 -7.90 -10.74
N VAL A 84 10.34 -8.01 -11.99
CA VAL A 84 10.66 -7.06 -13.08
C VAL A 84 10.11 -5.66 -12.78
N VAL A 85 8.93 -5.58 -12.17
CA VAL A 85 8.33 -4.30 -11.74
C VAL A 85 9.14 -3.70 -10.60
N HIS A 86 9.64 -4.52 -9.67
CA HIS A 86 10.57 -4.08 -8.62
C HIS A 86 11.90 -3.56 -9.17
N VAL A 87 12.52 -4.22 -10.16
CA VAL A 87 13.75 -3.73 -10.82
C VAL A 87 13.49 -2.38 -11.49
N ALA A 88 12.39 -2.26 -12.26
CA ALA A 88 12.03 -1.00 -12.91
C ALA A 88 11.77 0.13 -11.89
N GLY A 89 11.13 -0.16 -10.76
CA GLY A 89 10.97 0.76 -9.63
C GLY A 89 12.32 1.13 -8.99
N ALA A 90 13.19 0.16 -8.70
CA ALA A 90 14.50 0.39 -8.10
C ALA A 90 15.40 1.28 -8.97
N ILE A 91 15.41 1.07 -10.29
CA ILE A 91 16.13 1.92 -11.24
C ILE A 91 15.59 3.37 -11.19
N GLN A 92 14.27 3.55 -11.18
CA GLN A 92 13.64 4.88 -11.09
C GLN A 92 13.93 5.56 -9.74
N CYS A 93 13.84 4.82 -8.63
CA CYS A 93 14.07 5.33 -7.27
C CYS A 93 15.51 5.83 -7.10
N PHE A 94 16.47 5.00 -7.48
CA PHE A 94 17.88 5.36 -7.48
C PHE A 94 18.16 6.54 -8.41
N ALA A 95 17.78 6.46 -9.69
CA ALA A 95 18.10 7.49 -10.67
C ALA A 95 17.52 8.86 -10.26
N GLY A 96 16.25 8.92 -9.87
CA GLY A 96 15.60 10.17 -9.47
C GLY A 96 16.25 10.80 -8.24
N TYR A 97 16.30 10.10 -7.11
CA TYR A 97 16.85 10.66 -5.86
C TYR A 97 18.37 10.87 -5.92
N PHE A 98 19.13 10.05 -6.66
CA PHE A 98 20.57 10.24 -6.83
C PHE A 98 20.90 11.45 -7.70
N LEU A 99 20.17 11.69 -8.80
CA LEU A 99 20.36 12.89 -9.62
C LEU A 99 19.93 14.17 -8.88
N MET A 100 18.87 14.10 -8.06
CA MET A 100 18.55 15.16 -7.10
C MET A 100 19.68 15.40 -6.09
N TRP A 101 20.23 14.33 -5.49
CA TRP A 101 21.33 14.43 -4.53
C TRP A 101 22.60 15.06 -5.13
N LEU A 102 22.99 14.66 -6.35
CA LEU A 102 24.09 15.26 -7.09
C LEU A 102 23.86 16.75 -7.39
N SER A 103 22.61 17.14 -7.66
CA SER A 103 22.22 18.55 -7.87
C SER A 103 22.32 19.36 -6.59
N VAL A 104 21.86 18.80 -5.46
CA VAL A 104 21.84 19.45 -4.14
C VAL A 104 23.23 19.55 -3.52
N THR A 105 24.12 18.60 -3.83
CA THR A 105 25.55 18.63 -3.41
C THR A 105 26.44 19.43 -4.36
N GLY A 106 25.93 19.90 -5.50
CA GLY A 106 26.69 20.68 -6.48
C GLY A 106 27.70 19.87 -7.30
N VAL A 107 27.61 18.54 -7.28
CA VAL A 107 28.48 17.64 -8.08
C VAL A 107 28.13 17.72 -9.57
N ILE A 108 26.86 17.95 -9.89
CA ILE A 108 26.43 18.37 -11.24
C ILE A 108 26.00 19.84 -11.21
N HIS A 109 26.15 20.52 -12.35
CA HIS A 109 25.68 21.90 -12.50
C HIS A 109 24.16 21.98 -12.27
N ARG A 110 23.69 23.07 -11.66
CA ARG A 110 22.28 23.27 -11.31
C ARG A 110 21.37 22.99 -12.52
N PRO A 111 20.51 21.96 -12.48
CA PRO A 111 19.63 21.65 -13.59
C PRO A 111 18.53 22.71 -13.75
N ALA A 112 18.12 22.96 -14.99
CA ALA A 112 16.93 23.76 -15.26
C ALA A 112 15.70 23.13 -14.58
N VAL A 113 14.75 23.96 -14.13
CA VAL A 113 13.58 23.53 -13.36
C VAL A 113 12.83 22.34 -13.99
N PRO A 114 12.57 22.26 -15.32
CA PRO A 114 11.91 21.11 -15.92
C PRO A 114 12.68 19.79 -15.78
N LEU A 115 14.02 19.83 -15.72
CA LEU A 115 14.86 18.65 -15.51
C LEU A 115 14.85 18.20 -14.04
N MET A 116 14.80 19.15 -13.09
CA MET A 116 14.57 18.82 -11.68
C MET A 116 13.16 18.25 -11.46
N CYS A 117 12.14 18.79 -12.13
CA CYS A 117 10.79 18.22 -12.17
C CYS A 117 10.79 16.78 -12.72
N LEU A 118 11.58 16.50 -13.76
CA LEU A 118 11.74 15.15 -14.29
C LEU A 118 12.43 14.20 -13.29
N PHE A 119 13.51 14.63 -12.62
CA PHE A 119 14.16 13.83 -11.57
C PHE A 119 13.19 13.50 -10.44
N MET A 120 12.41 14.49 -9.99
CA MET A 120 11.40 14.32 -8.94
C MET A 120 10.27 13.39 -9.38
N LEU A 121 9.75 13.53 -10.61
CA LEU A 121 8.71 12.66 -11.14
C LEU A 121 9.21 11.22 -11.21
N VAL A 122 10.43 10.99 -11.72
CA VAL A 122 11.03 9.65 -11.78
C VAL A 122 11.25 9.06 -10.38
N ALA A 123 11.74 9.87 -9.43
CA ALA A 123 11.92 9.46 -8.04
C ALA A 123 10.60 8.98 -7.42
N ALA A 124 9.55 9.79 -7.53
CA ALA A 124 8.22 9.53 -6.96
C ALA A 124 7.47 8.41 -7.68
N HIS A 125 7.63 8.28 -9.00
CA HIS A 125 6.98 7.26 -9.82
C HIS A 125 7.43 5.84 -9.46
N SER A 126 8.64 5.66 -8.92
CA SER A 126 9.09 4.39 -8.36
C SER A 126 8.17 3.84 -7.26
N GLN A 127 7.56 4.72 -6.46
CA GLN A 127 6.58 4.37 -5.43
C GLN A 127 5.38 3.63 -6.03
N THR A 128 4.93 4.00 -7.23
CA THR A 128 3.85 3.31 -7.95
C THR A 128 4.26 1.92 -8.44
N PHE A 129 5.55 1.70 -8.74
CA PHE A 129 6.08 0.41 -9.17
C PHE A 129 6.15 -0.56 -7.99
N PHE A 130 6.73 -0.14 -6.87
CA PHE A 130 6.76 -0.93 -5.65
C PHE A 130 5.35 -1.22 -5.12
N ASN A 131 4.49 -0.19 -5.03
CA ASN A 131 3.13 -0.36 -4.53
C ASN A 131 2.29 -1.30 -5.40
N THR A 132 2.30 -1.16 -6.72
CA THR A 132 1.52 -2.06 -7.60
C THR A 132 2.04 -3.49 -7.52
N ALA A 133 3.37 -3.69 -7.54
CA ALA A 133 3.95 -5.03 -7.45
C ALA A 133 3.59 -5.74 -6.13
N ASN A 134 3.70 -5.03 -5.01
CA ASN A 134 3.34 -5.52 -3.68
C ASN A 134 1.83 -5.78 -3.54
N VAL A 135 1.01 -4.76 -3.78
CA VAL A 135 -0.44 -4.81 -3.51
C VAL A 135 -1.15 -5.83 -4.41
N VAL A 136 -0.86 -5.86 -5.72
CA VAL A 136 -1.55 -6.79 -6.62
C VAL A 136 -1.10 -8.24 -6.39
N THR A 137 0.18 -8.47 -6.06
CA THR A 137 0.65 -9.80 -5.61
C THR A 137 -0.04 -10.22 -4.32
N ALA A 138 -0.24 -9.30 -3.38
CA ALA A 138 -0.82 -9.59 -2.07
C ALA A 138 -2.32 -9.89 -2.16
N ILE A 139 -3.09 -9.17 -2.99
CA ILE A 139 -4.50 -9.50 -3.29
C ILE A 139 -4.59 -10.90 -3.92
N GLN A 140 -3.73 -11.21 -4.89
CA GLN A 140 -3.73 -12.53 -5.56
C GLN A 140 -3.29 -13.69 -4.65
N ASN A 141 -2.61 -13.39 -3.53
CA ASN A 141 -2.24 -14.37 -2.50
C ASN A 141 -3.28 -14.54 -1.38
N PHE A 142 -4.25 -13.63 -1.27
CA PHE A 142 -5.28 -13.58 -0.21
C PHE A 142 -6.61 -12.98 -0.73
N PRO A 143 -7.26 -13.62 -1.71
CA PRO A 143 -8.44 -13.05 -2.39
C PRO A 143 -9.60 -12.78 -1.43
N ASP A 144 -9.86 -13.68 -0.48
CA ASP A 144 -10.96 -13.61 0.49
C ASP A 144 -10.82 -12.48 1.53
N TYR A 145 -9.64 -11.85 1.61
CA TYR A 145 -9.30 -10.79 2.57
C TYR A 145 -8.70 -9.55 1.89
N GLY A 146 -9.16 -9.27 0.68
CA GLY A 146 -8.62 -8.23 -0.21
C GLY A 146 -8.44 -6.85 0.42
N GLY A 147 -9.47 -6.27 1.06
CA GLY A 147 -9.36 -4.94 1.66
C GLY A 147 -8.45 -4.91 2.89
N THR A 148 -8.41 -5.98 3.68
CA THR A 148 -7.52 -6.16 4.82
C THR A 148 -6.05 -6.24 4.38
N ILE A 149 -5.70 -7.06 3.38
CA ILE A 149 -4.32 -7.14 2.90
C ILE A 149 -3.88 -5.86 2.18
N VAL A 150 -4.78 -5.20 1.43
CA VAL A 150 -4.57 -3.86 0.86
C VAL A 150 -4.32 -2.84 1.99
N GLY A 151 -5.13 -2.87 3.05
CA GLY A 151 -5.00 -2.02 4.23
C GLY A 151 -3.66 -2.15 4.92
N ILE A 152 -3.15 -3.38 5.10
CA ILE A 152 -1.79 -3.64 5.61
C ILE A 152 -0.75 -3.04 4.66
N MET A 153 -0.76 -3.40 3.37
CA MET A 153 0.27 -3.00 2.40
C MET A 153 0.34 -1.48 2.19
N LYS A 154 -0.81 -0.81 2.05
CA LYS A 154 -0.90 0.65 1.89
C LYS A 154 -0.70 1.39 3.21
N GLY A 155 -1.04 0.76 4.34
CA GLY A 155 -0.66 1.23 5.66
C GLY A 155 0.85 1.29 5.84
N CYS A 156 1.57 0.19 5.58
CA CYS A 156 3.03 0.14 5.67
C CYS A 156 3.72 1.21 4.81
N LEU A 157 3.17 1.49 3.62
CA LEU A 157 3.58 2.60 2.76
C LEU A 157 3.39 3.97 3.45
N GLY A 158 2.31 4.18 4.21
CA GLY A 158 2.13 5.38 5.03
C GLY A 158 3.16 5.50 6.16
N LEU A 159 3.38 4.43 6.94
CA LEU A 159 4.37 4.43 8.03
C LEU A 159 5.80 4.73 7.57
N SER A 160 6.14 4.38 6.33
CA SER A 160 7.50 4.50 5.81
C SER A 160 8.08 5.90 5.91
N GLY A 161 7.28 6.97 5.81
CA GLY A 161 7.75 8.35 6.00
C GLY A 161 8.36 8.57 7.40
N ALA A 162 7.64 8.14 8.45
CA ALA A 162 8.12 8.20 9.83
C ALA A 162 9.33 7.28 10.08
N ILE A 163 9.34 6.08 9.47
CA ILE A 163 10.46 5.13 9.56
C ILE A 163 11.72 5.73 8.94
N LEU A 164 11.63 6.31 7.74
CA LEU A 164 12.75 6.97 7.05
C LEU A 164 13.28 8.16 7.86
N ILE A 165 12.41 8.97 8.46
CA ILE A 165 12.82 10.10 9.32
C ILE A 165 13.56 9.61 10.56
N GLN A 166 13.07 8.56 11.24
CA GLN A 166 13.77 7.97 12.39
C GLN A 166 15.12 7.33 12.02
N VAL A 167 15.23 6.67 10.86
CA VAL A 167 16.54 6.17 10.33
C VAL A 167 17.50 7.35 10.12
N TYR A 168 17.06 8.40 9.44
CA TYR A 168 17.88 9.59 9.16
C TYR A 168 18.31 10.30 10.43
N GLN A 169 17.37 10.62 11.32
CA GLN A 169 17.66 11.28 12.58
C GLN A 169 18.69 10.45 13.36
N THR A 170 18.52 9.12 13.45
CA THR A 170 19.43 8.22 14.16
C THR A 170 20.85 8.21 13.58
N ILE A 171 20.99 7.93 12.27
CA ILE A 171 22.27 7.57 11.63
C ILE A 171 22.97 8.77 10.98
N PHE A 172 22.20 9.72 10.43
CA PHE A 172 22.67 10.76 9.51
C PHE A 172 22.31 12.18 9.97
N LYS A 173 22.15 12.38 11.28
CA LYS A 173 21.88 13.70 11.87
C LYS A 173 22.86 14.76 11.34
N ASP A 174 22.39 15.99 11.29
CA ASP A 174 23.17 17.19 11.00
C ASP A 174 23.72 17.30 9.55
N LYS A 175 23.28 16.43 8.63
CA LYS A 175 23.65 16.48 7.19
C LYS A 175 22.43 16.28 6.25
N PRO A 176 21.65 17.33 5.95
CA PRO A 176 20.36 17.21 5.24
C PRO A 176 20.46 16.66 3.81
N SER A 177 21.57 16.89 3.10
CA SER A 177 21.80 16.26 1.79
C SER A 177 21.90 14.74 1.87
N THR A 178 22.32 14.17 3.01
CA THR A 178 22.38 12.71 3.23
C THR A 178 21.00 12.07 3.24
N PHE A 179 19.92 12.83 3.53
CA PHE A 179 18.55 12.31 3.41
C PHE A 179 18.26 11.88 1.97
N LEU A 180 18.57 12.73 0.98
CA LEU A 180 18.37 12.41 -0.44
C LEU A 180 19.20 11.20 -0.89
N LEU A 181 20.43 11.06 -0.40
CA LEU A 181 21.26 9.88 -0.68
C LEU A 181 20.67 8.61 -0.03
N MET A 182 20.14 8.71 1.19
CA MET A 182 19.43 7.63 1.86
C MET A 182 18.15 7.24 1.11
N LEU A 183 17.38 8.21 0.59
CA LEU A 183 16.21 7.95 -0.26
C LEU A 183 16.58 7.30 -1.61
N ALA A 184 17.76 7.57 -2.17
CA ALA A 184 18.25 6.90 -3.36
C ALA A 184 18.70 5.46 -3.10
N LEU A 185 19.31 5.20 -1.93
CA LEU A 185 19.94 3.91 -1.62
C LEU A 185 19.03 2.94 -0.86
N LEU A 186 18.40 3.37 0.24
CA LEU A 186 17.71 2.47 1.17
C LEU A 186 16.49 1.77 0.53
N PRO A 187 15.54 2.46 -0.14
CA PRO A 187 14.38 1.79 -0.75
C PRO A 187 14.79 0.92 -1.93
N THR A 188 15.76 1.39 -2.73
CA THR A 188 16.38 0.66 -3.84
C THR A 188 17.00 -0.66 -3.38
N LEU A 189 17.84 -0.63 -2.34
CA LEU A 189 18.51 -1.82 -1.81
C LEU A 189 17.50 -2.79 -1.17
N VAL A 190 16.56 -2.29 -0.37
CA VAL A 190 15.49 -3.12 0.23
C VAL A 190 14.66 -3.80 -0.87
N SER A 191 14.27 -3.09 -1.93
CA SER A 191 13.53 -3.71 -3.03
C SER A 191 14.36 -4.70 -3.85
N LEU A 192 15.64 -4.42 -4.13
CA LEU A 192 16.49 -5.34 -4.90
C LEU A 192 16.84 -6.62 -4.12
N LEU A 193 16.97 -6.55 -2.79
CA LEU A 193 17.20 -7.72 -1.94
C LEU A 193 15.94 -8.61 -1.81
N LEU A 194 14.75 -8.01 -1.83
CA LEU A 194 13.48 -8.71 -1.53
C LEU A 194 12.64 -9.06 -2.75
N MET A 195 12.85 -8.44 -3.92
CA MET A 195 12.05 -8.64 -5.15
C MET A 195 11.84 -10.10 -5.57
N CYS A 196 12.83 -10.97 -5.31
CA CYS A 196 12.77 -12.37 -5.71
C CYS A 196 11.81 -13.21 -4.84
N LEU A 197 11.42 -12.69 -3.67
CA LEU A 197 10.47 -13.31 -2.73
C LEU A 197 9.02 -12.89 -3.01
N VAL A 198 8.82 -11.71 -3.62
CA VAL A 198 7.49 -11.21 -4.01
C VAL A 198 6.96 -12.03 -5.19
N ARG A 199 6.17 -13.05 -4.88
CA ARG A 199 5.60 -14.00 -5.84
C ARG A 199 4.14 -14.29 -5.52
N ILE A 200 3.37 -14.50 -6.58
CA ILE A 200 2.00 -15.04 -6.51
C ILE A 200 2.09 -16.55 -6.28
N TYR A 201 1.23 -17.09 -5.44
CA TYR A 201 1.06 -18.52 -5.16
C TYR A 201 -0.41 -18.90 -5.36
N GLU A 202 -0.66 -20.14 -5.79
CA GLU A 202 -2.03 -20.65 -5.88
C GLU A 202 -2.53 -21.01 -4.48
N THR A 203 -3.73 -20.54 -4.13
CA THR A 203 -4.33 -20.69 -2.81
C THR A 203 -5.43 -21.75 -2.82
N ASN A 204 -5.22 -22.84 -2.09
CA ASN A 204 -6.33 -23.65 -1.61
C ASN A 204 -7.03 -22.89 -0.47
N THR A 205 -8.35 -22.86 -0.46
CA THR A 205 -9.17 -22.06 0.47
C THR A 205 -8.92 -22.45 1.94
N VAL A 206 -8.39 -21.53 2.73
CA VAL A 206 -8.01 -21.72 4.14
C VAL A 206 -8.37 -20.46 4.94
N ASP A 207 -8.75 -20.61 6.21
CA ASP A 207 -8.96 -19.49 7.12
C ASP A 207 -7.63 -18.79 7.49
N ASP A 208 -7.22 -17.85 6.63
CA ASP A 208 -6.03 -17.02 6.76
C ASP A 208 -6.20 -15.89 7.78
N LYS A 209 -7.42 -15.67 8.27
CA LYS A 209 -7.82 -14.54 9.11
C LYS A 209 -7.01 -14.43 10.39
N LYS A 210 -6.64 -15.58 11.01
CA LYS A 210 -5.76 -15.62 12.20
C LYS A 210 -4.47 -14.83 11.95
N HIS A 211 -3.78 -15.14 10.86
CA HIS A 211 -2.43 -14.62 10.59
C HIS A 211 -2.48 -13.21 10.00
N LEU A 212 -3.48 -12.91 9.17
CA LEU A 212 -3.75 -11.56 8.67
C LEU A 212 -4.08 -10.58 9.82
N ASN A 213 -4.93 -10.98 10.78
CA ASN A 213 -5.16 -10.20 12.00
C ASN A 213 -3.89 -10.01 12.83
N GLY A 214 -2.98 -10.98 12.81
CA GLY A 214 -1.66 -10.87 13.42
C GLY A 214 -0.77 -9.80 12.78
N PHE A 215 -0.66 -9.78 11.44
CA PHE A 215 0.07 -8.73 10.72
C PHE A 215 -0.55 -7.34 10.94
N SER A 216 -1.89 -7.26 10.95
CA SER A 216 -2.65 -6.08 11.32
C SER A 216 -2.30 -5.57 12.73
N ALA A 217 -2.29 -6.45 13.73
CA ALA A 217 -1.93 -6.10 15.10
C ALA A 217 -0.49 -5.60 15.22
N ILE A 218 0.48 -6.25 14.57
CA ILE A 218 1.87 -5.77 14.53
C ILE A 218 1.97 -4.39 13.87
N SER A 219 1.27 -4.17 12.76
CA SER A 219 1.29 -2.88 12.04
C SER A 219 0.74 -1.74 12.93
N MET A 220 -0.34 -2.00 13.67
CA MET A 220 -0.88 -1.08 14.67
C MET A 220 0.08 -0.83 15.84
N ILE A 221 0.81 -1.85 16.31
CA ILE A 221 1.84 -1.71 17.35
C ILE A 221 3.00 -0.84 16.85
N ILE A 222 3.49 -1.04 15.61
CA ILE A 222 4.54 -0.19 15.01
C ILE A 222 4.06 1.26 14.90
N ALA A 223 2.82 1.50 14.47
CA ALA A 223 2.24 2.83 14.35
C ALA A 223 2.12 3.55 15.71
N ALA A 224 1.58 2.88 16.72
CA ALA A 224 1.48 3.40 18.08
C ALA A 224 2.86 3.65 18.71
N TYR A 225 3.81 2.74 18.47
CA TYR A 225 5.20 2.88 18.92
C TYR A 225 5.87 4.12 18.31
N LEU A 226 5.81 4.27 16.98
CA LEU A 226 6.35 5.45 16.28
C LEU A 226 5.71 6.74 16.81
N MET A 227 4.39 6.76 16.99
CA MET A 227 3.68 7.93 17.54
C MET A 227 4.19 8.32 18.93
N ILE A 228 4.41 7.33 19.82
CA ILE A 228 4.95 7.57 21.15
C ILE A 228 6.39 8.12 21.07
N ILE A 229 7.27 7.50 20.26
CA ILE A 229 8.67 7.97 20.14
C ILE A 229 8.75 9.37 19.54
N ILE A 230 7.98 9.67 18.49
CA ILE A 230 7.97 10.99 17.84
C ILE A 230 7.48 12.08 18.80
N ILE A 231 6.45 11.81 19.61
CA ILE A 231 5.98 12.75 20.65
C ILE A 231 7.00 12.91 21.77
N LEU A 232 7.67 11.83 22.20
CA LEU A 232 8.72 11.90 23.22
C LEU A 232 9.98 12.63 22.73
N GLU A 233 10.37 12.47 21.46
CA GLU A 233 11.53 13.16 20.87
C GLU A 233 11.27 14.67 20.73
N ASN A 234 10.04 15.08 20.37
CA ASN A 234 9.63 16.49 20.36
C ASN A 234 9.61 17.13 21.75
N ILE A 235 9.19 16.39 22.80
CA ILE A 235 9.08 16.94 24.16
C ILE A 235 10.42 16.94 24.90
N PHE A 236 11.21 15.86 24.76
CA PHE A 236 12.40 15.62 25.60
C PHE A 236 13.73 15.70 24.85
N SER A 237 13.75 15.86 23.52
CA SER A 237 14.96 15.92 22.69
C SER A 237 15.91 14.73 22.93
N LEU A 238 15.53 13.53 22.46
CA LEU A 238 16.20 12.28 22.80
C LEU A 238 17.72 12.30 22.53
N GLN A 239 18.47 11.96 23.57
CA GLN A 239 19.92 11.83 23.51
C GLN A 239 20.33 10.60 22.69
N LEU A 240 21.54 10.60 22.11
CA LEU A 240 21.95 9.63 21.08
C LEU A 240 21.76 8.16 21.49
N TRP A 241 22.06 7.79 22.74
CA TRP A 241 21.86 6.42 23.23
C TRP A 241 20.38 6.00 23.26
N ALA A 242 19.49 6.92 23.64
CA ALA A 242 18.06 6.65 23.74
C ALA A 242 17.48 6.45 22.34
N ARG A 243 17.92 7.27 21.38
CA ARG A 243 17.53 7.16 19.97
C ARG A 243 18.10 5.91 19.27
N ILE A 244 19.32 5.48 19.61
CA ILE A 244 19.86 4.18 19.17
C ILE A 244 19.03 3.04 19.75
N PHE A 245 18.64 3.10 21.03
CA PHE A 245 17.80 2.10 21.67
C PHE A 245 16.40 2.03 21.04
N THR A 246 15.74 3.16 20.78
CA THR A 246 14.44 3.19 20.09
C THR A 246 14.55 2.71 18.65
N PHE A 247 15.62 3.05 17.94
CA PHE A 247 15.86 2.53 16.60
C PHE A 247 16.07 1.01 16.56
N ILE A 248 16.82 0.44 17.52
CA ILE A 248 16.96 -1.03 17.65
C ILE A 248 15.59 -1.67 17.94
N LEU A 249 14.78 -1.08 18.82
CA LEU A 249 13.43 -1.57 19.11
C LEU A 249 12.49 -1.46 17.89
N LEU A 250 12.60 -0.40 17.09
CA LEU A 250 11.88 -0.27 15.81
C LEU A 250 12.29 -1.38 14.81
N LEU A 251 13.58 -1.70 14.71
CA LEU A 251 14.05 -2.81 13.86
C LEU A 251 13.53 -4.17 14.34
N LEU A 252 13.48 -4.41 15.66
CA LEU A 252 12.89 -5.63 16.23
C LEU A 252 11.37 -5.72 15.96
N LEU A 253 10.65 -4.60 16.06
CA LEU A 253 9.23 -4.53 15.72
C LEU A 253 9.00 -4.75 14.22
N LEU A 254 9.81 -4.15 13.34
CA LEU A 254 9.76 -4.37 11.89
C LEU A 254 10.14 -5.80 11.49
N ALA A 255 10.98 -6.49 12.27
CA ALA A 255 11.28 -7.91 12.07
C ALA A 255 10.17 -8.84 12.59
N SER A 256 9.34 -8.40 13.54
CA SER A 256 8.34 -9.25 14.20
C SER A 256 7.28 -9.93 13.29
N PRO A 257 6.88 -9.40 12.11
CA PRO A 257 6.06 -10.12 11.13
C PRO A 257 6.63 -11.50 10.74
N LEU A 258 7.96 -11.66 10.76
CA LEU A 258 8.65 -12.92 10.44
C LEU A 258 8.21 -14.06 11.36
N ARG A 259 7.92 -13.78 12.64
CA ARG A 259 7.41 -14.78 13.57
C ARG A 259 6.06 -15.34 13.12
N ILE A 260 5.15 -14.48 12.65
CA ILE A 260 3.80 -14.86 12.23
C ILE A 260 3.85 -15.72 10.97
N ALA A 261 4.65 -15.35 9.96
CA ALA A 261 4.78 -16.18 8.77
C ALA A 261 5.44 -17.54 9.03
N ILE A 262 6.36 -17.64 9.99
CA ILE A 262 6.96 -18.92 10.40
C ILE A 262 5.91 -19.81 11.11
N GLU A 263 5.06 -19.22 11.96
CA GLU A 263 3.94 -19.93 12.60
C GLU A 263 2.93 -20.40 11.53
N ALA A 264 2.52 -19.51 10.62
CA ALA A 264 1.60 -19.81 9.52
C ALA A 264 2.16 -20.87 8.54
N GLN A 265 3.44 -20.77 8.16
CA GLN A 265 4.12 -21.76 7.31
C GLN A 265 4.19 -23.13 7.99
N LYS A 266 4.35 -23.16 9.32
CA LYS A 266 4.34 -24.42 10.09
C LYS A 266 2.93 -25.02 10.16
N GLU A 267 1.90 -24.21 10.39
CA GLU A 267 0.49 -24.67 10.38
C GLU A 267 0.08 -25.21 9.01
N ASP A 268 0.38 -24.49 7.93
CA ASP A 268 0.10 -24.92 6.55
C ASP A 268 0.82 -26.25 6.23
N LEU A 269 2.09 -26.39 6.61
CA LEU A 269 2.85 -27.65 6.43
C LEU A 269 2.28 -28.81 7.27
N GLN A 270 1.84 -28.55 8.50
CA GLN A 270 1.22 -29.57 9.36
C GLN A 270 -0.12 -30.05 8.78
N ARG A 271 -0.96 -29.13 8.29
CA ARG A 271 -2.23 -29.44 7.60
C ARG A 271 -2.01 -30.27 6.33
N LEU A 272 -1.06 -29.87 5.48
CA LEU A 272 -0.68 -30.63 4.28
C LEU A 272 -0.19 -32.04 4.64
N THR A 273 0.60 -32.18 5.71
CA THR A 273 1.06 -33.49 6.20
C THR A 273 -0.13 -34.37 6.62
N GLN A 274 -1.06 -33.84 7.42
CA GLN A 274 -2.25 -34.56 7.90
C GLN A 274 -3.20 -34.97 6.76
N ALA A 275 -3.41 -34.11 5.77
CA ALA A 275 -4.16 -34.47 4.57
C ALA A 275 -3.48 -35.62 3.79
N SER A 276 -2.14 -35.56 3.66
CA SER A 276 -1.36 -36.58 2.94
C SER A 276 -1.25 -37.93 3.67
N SER A 277 -1.55 -38.00 4.97
CA SER A 277 -1.71 -39.26 5.70
C SER A 277 -3.15 -39.77 5.61
N SER A 278 -4.15 -38.89 5.74
CA SER A 278 -5.58 -39.28 5.64
C SER A 278 -5.99 -39.82 4.27
N MET A 279 -5.24 -39.51 3.20
CA MET A 279 -5.44 -40.11 1.86
C MET A 279 -4.67 -41.43 1.65
N ARG A 280 -3.92 -41.91 2.66
CA ARG A 280 -3.00 -43.06 2.51
C ARG A 280 -3.51 -44.35 3.16
N ASP A 281 -4.50 -44.25 4.03
CA ASP A 281 -5.21 -45.38 4.63
C ASP A 281 -6.52 -45.67 3.86
N PRO A 282 -6.44 -46.34 2.71
CA PRO A 282 -7.46 -47.34 2.39
C PRO A 282 -6.87 -48.60 1.72
N LEU A 283 -6.46 -49.58 2.53
CA LEU A 283 -6.29 -51.01 2.15
C LEU A 283 -5.94 -51.85 3.40
N LEU A 284 -6.37 -53.12 3.40
CA LEU A 284 -6.35 -54.09 4.52
C LEU A 284 -7.37 -53.75 5.63
N ASP A 285 -8.23 -54.66 6.12
CA ASP A 285 -8.40 -56.10 5.84
C ASP A 285 -9.81 -56.46 5.31
N ASP A 286 -10.02 -57.76 5.04
CA ASP A 286 -10.98 -58.31 4.06
C ASP A 286 -12.30 -58.87 4.73
N PRO A 287 -13.00 -59.95 4.30
CA PRO A 287 -14.46 -59.85 4.16
C PRO A 287 -15.30 -60.81 5.03
N GLU A 288 -16.53 -60.40 5.39
CA GLU A 288 -17.56 -61.35 5.86
C GLU A 288 -18.98 -60.93 5.40
N VAL A 289 -19.92 -61.88 5.44
CA VAL A 289 -21.13 -61.91 4.59
C VAL A 289 -22.41 -62.16 5.42
N GLN A 290 -23.58 -61.84 4.84
CA GLN A 290 -24.96 -62.11 5.32
C GLN A 290 -25.47 -61.19 6.47
N GLU A 291 -26.75 -60.78 6.53
CA GLU A 291 -27.89 -60.92 5.58
C GLU A 291 -29.02 -59.89 5.88
N SER A 292 -29.81 -59.48 4.85
CA SER A 292 -31.18 -58.89 4.92
C SER A 292 -31.43 -57.60 5.74
N GLU A 293 -32.29 -56.64 5.38
CA GLU A 293 -33.25 -56.41 4.26
C GLU A 293 -33.60 -54.88 4.26
N LYS A 294 -34.54 -54.21 3.54
CA LYS A 294 -35.67 -54.52 2.62
C LYS A 294 -36.06 -53.29 1.76
N PHE A 295 -35.94 -53.39 0.43
CA PHE A 295 -36.61 -52.52 -0.60
C PHE A 295 -36.29 -51.01 -0.62
N SER A 296 -36.45 -50.25 -1.72
CA SER A 296 -37.12 -50.46 -3.03
C SER A 296 -36.33 -49.72 -4.14
N ALA A 297 -35.79 -50.38 -5.18
CA ALA A 297 -36.37 -50.57 -6.53
C ALA A 297 -36.65 -49.27 -7.35
N THR A 298 -36.24 -49.08 -8.63
CA THR A 298 -35.55 -49.94 -9.62
C THR A 298 -35.00 -49.14 -10.85
N LYS A 299 -33.76 -49.43 -11.28
CA LYS A 299 -33.13 -49.48 -12.65
C LYS A 299 -33.56 -48.49 -13.77
N ASP A 300 -32.66 -47.70 -14.40
CA ASP A 300 -31.63 -47.98 -15.48
C ASP A 300 -32.20 -48.04 -16.92
N PRO A 301 -31.45 -47.75 -18.03
CA PRO A 301 -30.13 -47.11 -18.18
C PRO A 301 -30.06 -45.98 -19.26
N ILE A 302 -28.82 -45.54 -19.54
CA ILE A 302 -28.31 -44.51 -20.49
C ILE A 302 -28.80 -44.61 -21.95
N GLU A 303 -29.02 -43.47 -22.62
CA GLU A 303 -28.87 -43.29 -24.08
C GLU A 303 -28.31 -41.88 -24.44
N TYR A 304 -27.58 -41.75 -25.56
CA TYR A 304 -27.03 -40.49 -26.11
C TYR A 304 -27.54 -40.28 -27.55
N HIS A 305 -27.94 -39.05 -27.91
CA HIS A 305 -28.16 -38.66 -29.32
C HIS A 305 -27.95 -37.16 -29.57
N GLU A 306 -27.55 -36.81 -30.81
CA GLU A 306 -27.23 -35.45 -31.26
C GLU A 306 -28.26 -34.91 -32.29
N VAL A 307 -28.62 -33.62 -32.15
CA VAL A 307 -28.65 -32.54 -33.20
C VAL A 307 -29.22 -32.91 -34.60
N PRO A 308 -30.28 -32.25 -35.14
CA PRO A 308 -30.21 -30.81 -35.51
C PRO A 308 -31.53 -29.96 -35.48
N SER A 309 -31.37 -28.66 -35.83
CA SER A 309 -32.25 -27.58 -36.40
C SER A 309 -33.79 -27.76 -36.58
N ASP A 310 -34.63 -26.72 -36.69
CA ASP A 310 -34.39 -25.37 -37.26
C ASP A 310 -35.37 -24.24 -36.78
N VAL A 311 -35.19 -23.03 -37.33
CA VAL A 311 -35.81 -21.71 -37.07
C VAL A 311 -37.36 -21.61 -36.97
N GLY A 312 -37.85 -20.75 -36.05
CA GLY A 312 -39.20 -20.16 -36.07
C GLY A 312 -39.41 -19.03 -35.05
N GLN A 313 -40.00 -17.89 -35.43
CA GLN A 313 -40.24 -16.71 -34.57
C GLN A 313 -41.69 -16.61 -34.09
N ILE A 314 -41.93 -16.01 -32.91
CA ILE A 314 -43.04 -15.05 -32.63
C ILE A 314 -42.78 -14.30 -31.30
N GLU A 315 -43.46 -13.18 -31.10
CA GLU A 315 -43.00 -12.03 -30.30
C GLU A 315 -43.45 -11.93 -28.81
N LYS A 316 -42.83 -10.96 -28.12
CA LYS A 316 -43.41 -10.01 -27.12
C LYS A 316 -43.62 -10.43 -25.65
N ALA A 317 -42.73 -9.85 -24.83
CA ALA A 317 -43.07 -8.86 -23.79
C ALA A 317 -43.67 -9.30 -22.42
N THR A 318 -42.76 -9.66 -21.51
CA THR A 318 -42.78 -9.27 -20.08
C THR A 318 -41.31 -9.09 -19.64
N SER A 319 -40.82 -7.87 -19.47
CA SER A 319 -40.92 -7.03 -18.26
C SER A 319 -40.00 -7.47 -17.11
N SER A 320 -38.89 -6.73 -16.96
CA SER A 320 -38.05 -6.56 -15.74
C SER A 320 -37.34 -7.77 -15.12
N ASP A 321 -36.24 -7.43 -14.45
CA ASP A 321 -35.55 -8.21 -13.40
C ASP A 321 -34.87 -9.54 -13.79
N LYS A 322 -33.66 -9.41 -14.38
CA LYS A 322 -32.53 -10.34 -14.19
C LYS A 322 -31.19 -9.81 -14.74
N THR A 323 -30.85 -8.57 -14.40
CA THR A 323 -29.47 -8.06 -14.62
C THR A 323 -28.56 -8.58 -13.50
N GLN A 324 -28.47 -9.90 -13.36
CA GLN A 324 -27.50 -10.55 -12.49
C GLN A 324 -26.16 -10.55 -13.21
N GLN A 325 -25.52 -9.38 -13.20
CA GLN A 325 -24.31 -9.10 -13.96
C GLN A 325 -23.12 -9.81 -13.31
N ASP A 326 -22.86 -11.03 -13.78
CA ASP A 326 -21.70 -11.82 -13.40
C ASP A 326 -20.41 -11.01 -13.60
N GLY A 327 -19.55 -11.04 -12.60
CA GLY A 327 -18.47 -10.07 -12.40
C GLY A 327 -17.27 -10.36 -13.29
N GLN A 328 -17.36 -10.06 -14.58
CA GLN A 328 -16.20 -10.13 -15.47
C GLN A 328 -15.09 -9.20 -14.98
N ASP A 329 -13.98 -9.78 -14.51
CA ASP A 329 -12.76 -9.06 -14.13
C ASP A 329 -12.21 -8.27 -15.34
N LEU A 330 -12.61 -7.00 -15.44
CA LEU A 330 -12.19 -6.11 -16.51
C LEU A 330 -10.66 -5.90 -16.41
N ASN A 331 -9.94 -6.39 -17.43
CA ASN A 331 -8.51 -6.13 -17.57
C ASN A 331 -8.27 -4.61 -17.61
N LEU A 332 -7.15 -4.11 -17.08
CA LEU A 332 -6.88 -2.68 -16.90
C LEU A 332 -7.11 -1.84 -18.18
N LEU A 333 -6.71 -2.36 -19.35
CA LEU A 333 -6.92 -1.71 -20.66
C LEU A 333 -8.38 -1.74 -21.18
N GLN A 334 -9.23 -2.59 -20.59
CA GLN A 334 -10.66 -2.66 -20.82
C GLN A 334 -11.40 -1.71 -19.85
N SER A 335 -10.99 -1.68 -18.58
CA SER A 335 -11.49 -0.71 -17.58
C SER A 335 -11.23 0.73 -18.02
N MET A 336 -10.05 1.05 -18.57
CA MET A 336 -9.73 2.37 -19.13
C MET A 336 -10.62 2.80 -20.31
N ARG A 337 -11.49 1.91 -20.84
CA ARG A 337 -12.47 2.22 -21.90
C ARG A 337 -13.89 2.46 -21.36
N THR A 338 -14.16 2.24 -20.06
CA THR A 338 -15.49 2.52 -19.48
C THR A 338 -15.60 3.97 -19.03
N GLY A 339 -16.83 4.51 -19.04
CA GLY A 339 -17.09 5.85 -18.49
C GLY A 339 -16.83 5.92 -16.99
N ASP A 340 -17.15 4.84 -16.27
CA ASP A 340 -17.03 4.75 -14.81
C ASP A 340 -15.58 4.90 -14.33
N PHE A 341 -14.62 4.34 -15.07
CA PHE A 341 -13.19 4.53 -14.79
C PHE A 341 -12.81 6.01 -14.85
N TRP A 342 -13.27 6.74 -15.87
CA TRP A 342 -12.95 8.16 -16.02
C TRP A 342 -13.71 9.05 -15.05
N LEU A 343 -14.95 8.71 -14.69
CA LEU A 343 -15.71 9.37 -13.62
C LEU A 343 -14.99 9.24 -12.27
N LEU A 344 -14.56 8.02 -11.90
CA LEU A 344 -13.78 7.78 -10.68
C LEU A 344 -12.41 8.47 -10.76
N PHE A 345 -11.69 8.37 -11.88
CA PHE A 345 -10.39 9.01 -12.06
C PHE A 345 -10.46 10.54 -11.89
N ILE A 346 -11.45 11.20 -12.51
CA ILE A 346 -11.64 12.65 -12.39
C ILE A 346 -12.02 13.02 -10.95
N ALA A 347 -12.96 12.31 -10.32
CA ALA A 347 -13.35 12.56 -8.94
C ALA A 347 -12.16 12.38 -7.97
N MET A 348 -11.34 11.35 -8.17
CA MET A 348 -10.14 11.08 -7.37
C MET A 348 -9.06 12.15 -7.58
N ALA A 349 -8.85 12.60 -8.83
CA ALA A 349 -7.86 13.63 -9.16
C ALA A 349 -8.25 15.01 -8.60
N CYS A 350 -9.52 15.41 -8.74
CA CYS A 350 -10.05 16.64 -8.15
C CYS A 350 -10.05 16.59 -6.62
N GLY A 351 -10.38 15.45 -6.02
CA GLY A 351 -10.40 15.25 -4.57
C GLY A 351 -9.01 15.30 -3.93
N MET A 352 -8.07 14.49 -4.41
CA MET A 352 -6.78 14.28 -3.74
C MET A 352 -5.87 15.53 -3.76
N GLY A 353 -6.06 16.44 -4.73
CA GLY A 353 -5.17 17.58 -4.96
C GLY A 353 -5.03 18.56 -3.79
N SER A 354 -6.10 18.84 -3.04
CA SER A 354 -6.05 19.77 -1.90
C SER A 354 -5.30 19.19 -0.70
N GLY A 355 -5.50 17.89 -0.42
CA GLY A 355 -4.74 17.15 0.58
C GLY A 355 -3.24 17.09 0.25
N LEU A 356 -2.90 16.82 -1.00
CA LEU A 356 -1.52 16.81 -1.47
C LEU A 356 -0.86 18.20 -1.40
N ALA A 357 -1.58 19.27 -1.79
CA ALA A 357 -1.09 20.64 -1.65
C ALA A 357 -0.77 21.01 -0.20
N THR A 358 -1.60 20.56 0.75
CA THR A 358 -1.39 20.73 2.20
C THR A 358 -0.14 19.97 2.67
N ILE A 359 0.03 18.71 2.24
CA ILE A 359 1.21 17.89 2.57
C ILE A 359 2.50 18.54 2.04
N ASN A 360 2.49 19.05 0.81
CA ASN A 360 3.68 19.60 0.18
C ASN A 360 4.16 20.91 0.83
N ASN A 361 3.24 21.63 1.47
CA ASN A 361 3.48 22.92 2.11
C ASN A 361 3.56 22.84 3.65
N ILE A 362 3.53 21.65 4.25
CA ILE A 362 3.46 21.49 5.71
C ILE A 362 4.63 22.15 6.45
N SER A 363 5.84 22.13 5.87
CA SER A 363 7.01 22.81 6.45
C SER A 363 6.87 24.33 6.37
N GLN A 364 6.37 24.87 5.26
CA GLN A 364 6.12 26.29 5.06
C GLN A 364 4.99 26.81 5.95
N ILE A 365 3.96 26.00 6.19
CA ILE A 365 2.91 26.28 7.17
C ILE A 365 3.54 26.37 8.56
N GLY A 366 4.40 25.40 8.94
CA GLY A 366 5.13 25.44 10.22
C GLY A 366 6.05 26.65 10.36
N GLU A 367 6.85 26.97 9.33
CA GLU A 367 7.68 28.18 9.26
C GLU A 367 6.84 29.46 9.45
N SER A 368 5.68 29.55 8.80
CA SER A 368 4.77 30.71 8.95
C SER A 368 4.14 30.85 10.33
N LEU A 369 4.00 29.74 11.07
CA LEU A 369 3.55 29.68 12.46
C LEU A 369 4.70 29.77 13.47
N SER A 370 5.92 30.07 13.00
CA SER A 370 7.15 30.18 13.80
C SER A 370 7.54 28.89 14.57
N TYR A 371 7.17 27.72 14.04
CA TYR A 371 7.59 26.43 14.60
C TYR A 371 9.09 26.18 14.37
N THR A 372 9.70 25.42 15.28
CA THR A 372 11.09 24.94 15.13
C THR A 372 11.19 23.81 14.10
N THR A 373 12.41 23.53 13.63
CA THR A 373 12.68 22.41 12.73
C THR A 373 12.30 21.05 13.34
N VAL A 374 12.43 20.89 14.67
CA VAL A 374 12.05 19.66 15.39
C VAL A 374 10.53 19.45 15.37
N GLU A 375 9.76 20.53 15.55
CA GLU A 375 8.31 20.49 15.47
C GLU A 375 7.82 20.22 14.03
N ILE A 376 8.51 20.77 13.03
CA ILE A 376 8.23 20.48 11.61
C ILE A 376 8.52 19.01 11.26
N ASP A 377 9.70 18.48 11.61
CA ASP A 377 10.05 17.06 11.47
C ASP A 377 9.00 16.16 12.14
N THR A 378 8.56 16.55 13.35
CA THR A 378 7.53 15.86 14.14
C THR A 378 6.17 15.88 13.44
N LEU A 379 5.76 17.00 12.85
CA LEU A 379 4.49 17.11 12.11
C LEU A 379 4.48 16.25 10.84
N VAL A 380 5.57 16.24 10.06
CA VAL A 380 5.70 15.36 8.87
C VAL A 380 5.67 13.87 9.29
N SER A 381 6.31 13.54 10.40
CA SER A 381 6.35 12.18 10.93
C SER A 381 4.99 11.71 11.48
N LEU A 382 4.28 12.59 12.20
CA LEU A 382 2.91 12.33 12.66
C LEU A 382 1.95 12.17 11.47
N TRP A 383 2.06 13.03 10.44
CA TRP A 383 1.24 12.90 9.23
C TRP A 383 1.39 11.53 8.58
N SER A 384 2.62 10.97 8.54
CA SER A 384 2.90 9.63 8.04
C SER A 384 2.19 8.51 8.84
N ILE A 385 2.00 8.70 10.15
CA ILE A 385 1.25 7.75 11.01
C ILE A 385 -0.27 7.85 10.76
N TRP A 386 -0.78 9.05 10.53
CA TRP A 386 -2.20 9.25 10.18
C TRP A 386 -2.52 8.77 8.75
N ASN A 387 -1.55 8.87 7.83
CA ASN A 387 -1.57 8.23 6.52
C ASN A 387 -1.73 6.70 6.64
N PHE A 388 -0.95 6.07 7.53
CA PHE A 388 -1.14 4.66 7.89
C PHE A 388 -2.56 4.39 8.44
N LEU A 389 -3.01 5.14 9.45
CA LEU A 389 -4.32 4.87 10.10
C LEU A 389 -5.50 5.10 9.16
N GLY A 390 -5.43 6.10 8.27
CA GLY A 390 -6.43 6.33 7.22
C GLY A 390 -6.53 5.15 6.25
N ARG A 391 -5.41 4.70 5.69
CA ARG A 391 -5.38 3.56 4.74
C ARG A 391 -5.74 2.22 5.38
N PHE A 392 -5.14 1.93 6.53
CA PHE A 392 -5.38 0.70 7.27
C PHE A 392 -6.85 0.63 7.74
N GLY A 393 -7.34 1.72 8.32
CA GLY A 393 -8.74 1.86 8.72
C GLY A 393 -9.70 1.73 7.54
N ALA A 394 -9.44 2.42 6.42
CA ALA A 394 -10.29 2.34 5.23
C ALA A 394 -10.34 0.93 4.63
N GLY A 395 -9.22 0.21 4.58
CA GLY A 395 -9.21 -1.19 4.11
C GLY A 395 -10.08 -2.11 4.97
N TYR A 396 -9.88 -2.07 6.29
CA TYR A 396 -10.62 -2.90 7.24
C TYR A 396 -12.11 -2.52 7.34
N VAL A 397 -12.43 -1.22 7.29
CA VAL A 397 -13.81 -0.72 7.27
C VAL A 397 -14.49 -1.02 5.92
N SER A 398 -13.76 -1.02 4.81
CA SER A 398 -14.30 -1.41 3.50
C SER A 398 -14.72 -2.87 3.48
N ASP A 399 -13.90 -3.80 3.97
CA ASP A 399 -14.28 -5.23 4.09
C ASP A 399 -15.56 -5.38 4.94
N ILE A 400 -15.62 -4.72 6.10
CA ILE A 400 -16.79 -4.76 6.98
C ILE A 400 -18.05 -4.17 6.30
N LEU A 401 -17.94 -3.03 5.61
CA LEU A 401 -19.10 -2.38 4.97
C LEU A 401 -19.57 -3.15 3.73
N LEU A 402 -18.67 -3.77 2.97
CA LEU A 402 -19.01 -4.64 1.85
C LEU A 402 -19.75 -5.89 2.35
N HIS A 403 -19.15 -6.67 3.26
CA HIS A 403 -19.75 -7.91 3.76
C HIS A 403 -21.01 -7.71 4.61
N THR A 404 -21.12 -6.61 5.37
CA THR A 404 -22.24 -6.40 6.32
C THR A 404 -23.37 -5.55 5.77
N ARG A 405 -23.11 -4.70 4.76
CA ARG A 405 -24.10 -3.70 4.28
C ARG A 405 -24.17 -3.51 2.77
N GLY A 406 -23.27 -4.12 1.97
CA GLY A 406 -23.26 -3.96 0.51
C GLY A 406 -23.07 -2.51 0.03
N TRP A 407 -22.43 -1.65 0.84
CA TRP A 407 -22.27 -0.23 0.50
C TRP A 407 -21.29 -0.03 -0.67
N ALA A 408 -21.72 0.72 -1.68
CA ALA A 408 -20.89 1.04 -2.84
C ALA A 408 -19.72 1.96 -2.44
N ARG A 409 -18.50 1.63 -2.85
CA ARG A 409 -17.26 2.35 -2.52
C ARG A 409 -17.27 3.88 -2.79
N PRO A 410 -17.98 4.40 -3.82
CA PRO A 410 -18.13 5.85 -4.00
C PRO A 410 -18.79 6.58 -2.82
N LEU A 411 -19.65 5.92 -2.02
CA LEU A 411 -20.26 6.53 -0.84
C LEU A 411 -19.22 6.81 0.25
N SER A 412 -18.31 5.87 0.51
CA SER A 412 -17.19 6.08 1.42
C SER A 412 -16.22 7.14 0.91
N MET A 413 -15.99 7.21 -0.41
CA MET A 413 -15.20 8.29 -1.03
C MET A 413 -15.84 9.67 -0.79
N VAL A 414 -17.16 9.82 -0.97
CA VAL A 414 -17.88 11.07 -0.67
C VAL A 414 -17.77 11.46 0.81
N ILE A 415 -17.90 10.51 1.74
CA ILE A 415 -17.74 10.76 3.18
C ILE A 415 -16.31 11.26 3.50
N THR A 416 -15.29 10.64 2.91
CA THR A 416 -13.88 11.05 3.02
C THR A 416 -13.65 12.47 2.46
N LEU A 417 -14.20 12.79 1.28
CA LEU A 417 -14.05 14.12 0.68
C LEU A 417 -14.78 15.20 1.48
N ALA A 418 -15.99 14.91 2.00
CA ALA A 418 -16.74 15.84 2.83
C ALA A 418 -16.00 16.16 4.15
N SER A 419 -15.51 15.13 4.84
CA SER A 419 -14.75 15.31 6.07
C SER A 419 -13.38 15.98 5.85
N MET A 420 -12.70 15.71 4.73
CA MET A 420 -11.50 16.45 4.32
C MET A 420 -11.81 17.93 4.06
N THR A 421 -12.98 18.23 3.48
CA THR A 421 -13.42 19.62 3.24
C THR A 421 -13.63 20.35 4.57
N THR A 422 -14.25 19.70 5.57
CA THR A 422 -14.35 20.24 6.93
C THR A 422 -12.97 20.54 7.54
N GLY A 423 -11.98 19.68 7.34
CA GLY A 423 -10.60 19.93 7.78
C GLY A 423 -9.97 21.17 7.13
N HIS A 424 -10.11 21.34 5.81
CA HIS A 424 -9.60 22.53 5.12
C HIS A 424 -10.31 23.82 5.55
N VAL A 425 -11.65 23.79 5.75
CA VAL A 425 -12.41 24.93 6.28
C VAL A 425 -11.90 25.32 7.68
N ILE A 426 -11.62 24.34 8.54
CA ILE A 426 -11.11 24.60 9.90
C ILE A 426 -9.71 25.21 9.87
N ILE A 427 -8.80 24.71 9.01
CA ILE A 427 -7.47 25.32 8.81
C ILE A 427 -7.61 26.76 8.30
N ALA A 428 -8.44 26.99 7.28
CA ALA A 428 -8.64 28.31 6.69
C ALA A 428 -9.35 29.31 7.63
N SER A 429 -10.14 28.83 8.60
CA SER A 429 -10.92 29.67 9.50
C SER A 429 -10.09 30.48 10.52
N GLY A 430 -8.83 30.11 10.75
CA GLY A 430 -7.99 30.72 11.79
C GLY A 430 -8.44 30.48 13.24
N PHE A 431 -9.58 29.82 13.46
CA PHE A 431 -10.24 29.60 14.78
C PHE A 431 -9.34 28.89 15.81
N PHE A 432 -8.27 28.25 15.34
CA PHE A 432 -7.24 27.60 16.14
C PHE A 432 -6.28 28.55 16.88
N GLY A 433 -6.17 29.82 16.48
CA GLY A 433 -5.30 30.79 17.12
C GLY A 433 -5.76 31.15 18.54
N GLU A 434 -7.04 31.49 18.71
CA GLU A 434 -7.55 32.01 19.99
C GLU A 434 -7.82 30.91 21.02
N PHE A 435 -8.34 29.75 20.60
CA PHE A 435 -8.73 28.68 21.53
C PHE A 435 -7.55 27.83 22.04
N VAL A 436 -6.40 27.83 21.36
CA VAL A 436 -5.31 26.85 21.61
C VAL A 436 -4.07 27.44 22.27
N CYS A 437 -4.02 28.76 22.51
CA CYS A 437 -3.03 29.44 23.37
C CYS A 437 -2.99 28.95 24.85
N ARG A 438 -3.75 27.92 25.23
CA ARG A 438 -3.66 27.23 26.52
C ARG A 438 -3.54 25.70 26.48
N PHE A 439 -3.63 25.03 25.33
CA PHE A 439 -3.69 23.55 25.30
C PHE A 439 -2.97 22.88 24.10
N ASN A 440 -1.64 22.84 24.19
CA ASN A 440 -0.71 21.95 23.46
C ASN A 440 -1.10 21.61 22.00
N HIS A 441 -0.71 22.53 21.11
CA HIS A 441 -1.20 22.71 19.74
C HIS A 441 -1.10 21.48 18.82
N SER A 442 -0.10 20.60 19.02
CA SER A 442 0.14 19.42 18.18
C SER A 442 -1.05 18.46 18.12
N ARG A 443 -1.91 18.44 19.15
CA ARG A 443 -2.96 17.41 19.35
C ARG A 443 -4.23 17.56 18.49
N CYS A 444 -4.37 18.62 17.70
CA CYS A 444 -5.58 18.82 16.88
C CYS A 444 -5.39 18.53 15.38
N LEU A 445 -4.21 18.80 14.80
CA LEU A 445 -3.86 18.29 13.47
C LEU A 445 -3.93 16.75 13.42
N LEU A 446 -3.69 16.11 14.57
CA LEU A 446 -3.87 14.68 14.84
C LEU A 446 -5.23 14.10 14.39
N TRP A 447 -6.33 14.86 14.47
CA TRP A 447 -7.67 14.33 14.17
C TRP A 447 -8.03 14.43 12.67
N PHE A 448 -7.54 15.45 11.98
CA PHE A 448 -7.87 15.71 10.58
C PHE A 448 -7.17 14.75 9.61
N SER A 449 -5.93 14.34 9.92
CA SER A 449 -5.15 13.52 8.99
C SER A 449 -5.63 12.06 8.89
N VAL A 450 -6.39 11.55 9.88
CA VAL A 450 -7.12 10.26 9.79
C VAL A 450 -8.07 10.25 8.59
N VAL A 451 -8.73 11.40 8.39
CA VAL A 451 -9.79 11.62 7.41
C VAL A 451 -9.25 11.80 6.00
N LEU A 452 -8.11 12.49 5.83
CA LEU A 452 -7.60 12.89 4.52
C LEU A 452 -7.15 11.74 3.60
N ASP A 453 -6.73 10.60 4.15
CA ASP A 453 -6.00 9.58 3.37
C ASP A 453 -6.68 8.19 3.33
N ALA A 454 -7.85 8.06 3.96
CA ALA A 454 -8.80 6.97 3.72
C ALA A 454 -9.18 6.81 2.22
N HIS A 455 -8.99 7.89 1.45
CA HIS A 455 -9.20 8.00 0.00
C HIS A 455 -8.38 7.01 -0.84
N ASN A 456 -7.21 6.55 -0.36
CA ASN A 456 -6.23 5.87 -1.22
C ASN A 456 -6.46 4.34 -1.37
N ASN A 457 -7.57 3.78 -0.87
CA ASN A 457 -7.82 2.33 -0.81
C ASN A 457 -9.20 1.87 -1.32
N LEU A 458 -10.01 2.77 -1.88
CA LEU A 458 -11.39 2.51 -2.34
C LEU A 458 -11.43 2.25 -3.86
#